data_AF-A0A2K9HHP9-F1
#
_entry.id   AF-A0A2K9HHP9-F1
#
_cell.length_a   1.000
_cell.length_b   1.000
_cell.length_c   1.000
_cell.angle_alpha   90.00
_cell.angle_beta   90.00
_cell.angle_gamma   90.00
#
_symmetry.space_group_name_H-M   'P 1'
#
loop_
_entity.id
_entity.type
_entity.pdbx_description
1 polymer ?
#
loop_
_entity_poly.entity_id
_entity_poly.type
_entity_poly.pdbx_seq_one_letter_code
_entity_poly.pdbx_strand_id
1 'polypeptide(L)'
;MLIIKIILKLQIKFVTDLIRQCQFLNRISVALFYLPKMESADTFWKAFKPDDPEFSPYGSPLVNSYCHAWSCTPVYLIEKYNL
;
A
#
# COMPACT_ATOMS: atom_id res chain seq x y z
N MET A 1 -4.25 -11.66 -20.08
CA MET A 1 -5.37 -11.38 -19.14
C MET A 1 -5.37 -12.26 -17.87
N LEU A 2 -4.95 -13.54 -17.94
CA LEU A 2 -4.90 -14.45 -16.77
C LEU A 2 -3.83 -14.07 -15.72
N ILE A 3 -2.63 -13.67 -16.18
CA ILE A 3 -1.49 -13.30 -15.32
C ILE A 3 -1.81 -12.12 -14.40
N ILE A 4 -2.45 -11.08 -14.93
CA ILE A 4 -2.85 -9.88 -14.16
C ILE A 4 -3.82 -10.26 -13.03
N LYS A 5 -4.78 -11.17 -13.30
CA LYS A 5 -5.72 -11.66 -12.27
C LYS A 5 -5.02 -12.46 -11.16
N ILE A 6 -3.98 -13.22 -11.50
CA ILE A 6 -3.18 -13.97 -10.52
C ILE A 6 -2.38 -12.99 -9.63
N ILE A 7 -1.72 -12.00 -10.23
CA ILE A 7 -0.95 -10.98 -9.49
C ILE A 7 -1.84 -10.20 -8.53
N LEU A 8 -3.02 -9.75 -8.98
CA LEU A 8 -4.00 -9.08 -8.13
C LEU A 8 -4.45 -9.96 -6.95
N LYS A 9 -4.73 -11.25 -7.19
CA LYS A 9 -5.11 -12.18 -6.12
C LYS A 9 -3.98 -12.38 -5.11
N LEU A 10 -2.73 -12.47 -5.56
CA LEU A 10 -1.58 -12.63 -4.68
C LEU A 10 -1.32 -11.36 -3.84
N GLN A 11 -1.43 -10.18 -4.45
CA GLN A 11 -1.31 -8.89 -3.75
C GLN A 11 -2.40 -8.71 -2.69
N ILE A 12 -3.66 -8.97 -3.03
CA ILE A 12 -4.78 -8.91 -2.07
C ILE A 12 -4.57 -9.91 -0.94
N LYS A 13 -4.17 -11.16 -1.26
CA LYS A 13 -3.91 -12.19 -0.26
C LYS A 13 -2.81 -11.77 0.72
N PHE A 14 -1.68 -11.27 0.20
CA PHE A 14 -0.58 -10.79 1.02
C PHE A 14 -1.01 -9.65 1.96
N VAL A 15 -1.76 -8.68 1.45
CA VAL A 15 -2.26 -7.56 2.26
C VAL A 15 -3.30 -8.03 3.29
N THR A 16 -4.22 -8.93 2.94
CA THR A 16 -5.18 -9.47 3.91
C THR A 16 -4.51 -10.34 4.97
N ASP A 17 -3.47 -11.09 4.61
CA ASP A 17 -2.69 -11.91 5.54
C ASP A 17 -1.87 -11.01 6.49
N LEU A 18 -1.29 -9.90 5.98
CA LEU A 18 -0.61 -8.88 6.78
C LEU A 18 -1.59 -8.22 7.77
N ILE A 19 -2.77 -7.79 7.31
CA ILE A 19 -3.83 -7.23 8.18
C ILE A 19 -4.27 -8.25 9.24
N ARG A 20 -4.37 -9.53 8.87
CA ARG A 20 -4.75 -10.60 9.79
C ARG A 20 -3.64 -10.95 10.77
N GLN A 21 -2.37 -10.77 10.43
CA GLN A 21 -1.24 -10.94 11.36
C GLN A 21 -1.10 -9.75 12.31
N CYS A 22 -1.44 -8.54 11.85
CA CYS A 22 -1.48 -7.32 12.66
C CYS A 22 -2.73 -7.26 13.58
N GLN A 23 -3.19 -8.36 14.19
CA GLN A 23 -4.43 -8.51 15.00
C GLN A 23 -4.67 -7.47 16.12
N PHE A 24 -3.75 -6.53 16.33
CA PHE A 24 -3.74 -5.53 17.40
C PHE A 24 -4.06 -4.10 16.96
N LEU A 25 -4.18 -3.80 15.66
CA LEU A 25 -4.59 -2.46 15.20
C LEU A 25 -5.98 -2.55 14.57
N ASN A 26 -6.90 -1.69 15.01
CA ASN A 26 -8.24 -1.56 14.41
C ASN A 26 -8.11 -1.57 12.88
N ARG A 27 -8.98 -2.28 12.17
CA ARG A 27 -8.88 -2.49 10.70
C ARG A 27 -8.75 -1.17 9.91
N ILE A 28 -9.33 -0.10 10.46
CA ILE A 28 -9.25 1.28 9.99
C ILE A 28 -7.81 1.81 10.08
N SER A 29 -7.11 1.53 11.19
CA SER A 29 -5.76 2.01 11.50
C SER A 29 -4.70 1.53 10.51
N VAL A 30 -4.85 0.36 9.88
CA VAL A 30 -3.82 -0.15 8.93
C VAL A 30 -3.89 0.57 7.58
N ALA A 31 -5.10 0.83 7.06
CA ALA A 31 -5.28 1.64 5.85
C ALA A 31 -4.82 3.08 6.12
N LEU A 32 -5.23 3.64 7.26
CA LEU A 32 -4.84 4.96 7.74
C LEU A 32 -3.42 5.01 8.34
N PHE A 33 -2.60 3.96 8.37
CA PHE A 33 -1.22 4.11 8.88
C PHE A 33 -0.28 4.66 7.80
N TYR A 34 -0.53 4.26 6.55
CA TYR A 34 0.32 4.60 5.41
C TYR A 34 -0.16 5.86 4.69
N LEU A 35 -1.47 6.10 4.65
CA LEU A 35 -2.10 7.25 3.99
C LEU A 35 -1.72 8.62 4.59
N PRO A 36 -1.88 8.86 5.91
CA PRO A 36 -1.65 10.17 6.50
C PRO A 36 -0.17 10.48 6.77
N LYS A 37 0.76 9.60 6.38
CA LYS A 37 2.20 9.93 6.41
C LYS A 37 2.74 10.34 5.04
N MET A 38 1.92 10.19 3.99
CA MET A 38 2.15 10.73 2.65
C MET A 38 1.45 12.09 2.49
N GLU A 39 1.61 13.00 3.48
CA GLU A 39 0.75 14.20 3.69
C GLU A 39 0.63 15.19 2.52
N SER A 40 1.33 14.96 1.41
CA SER A 40 1.24 15.78 0.19
C SER A 40 1.30 14.96 -1.11
N ALA A 41 0.99 13.66 -1.07
CA ALA A 41 1.01 12.82 -2.27
C ALA A 41 -0.35 12.80 -2.97
N ASP A 42 -0.37 13.19 -4.25
CA ASP A 42 -1.58 13.08 -5.09
C ASP A 42 -1.90 11.63 -5.50
N THR A 43 -0.91 10.74 -5.42
CA THR A 43 -0.99 9.33 -5.84
C THR A 43 -0.24 8.41 -4.90
N PHE A 44 -0.59 7.12 -4.91
CA PHE A 44 0.13 6.13 -4.10
C PHE A 44 1.52 5.80 -4.66
N TRP A 45 2.54 5.93 -3.82
CA TRP A 45 3.94 5.68 -4.20
C TRP A 45 4.28 4.20 -4.15
N LYS A 46 5.23 3.77 -4.97
CA LYS A 46 5.69 2.38 -5.07
C LYS A 46 6.30 1.87 -3.75
N ALA A 47 7.13 2.69 -3.14
CA ALA A 47 7.78 2.40 -1.87
C ALA A 47 7.81 3.67 -1.03
N PHE A 48 7.53 3.53 0.26
CA PHE A 48 7.52 4.62 1.22
C PHE A 48 7.95 4.07 2.58
N LYS A 49 8.86 4.78 3.25
CA LYS A 49 9.29 4.46 4.60
C LYS A 49 9.01 5.67 5.50
N PRO A 50 8.12 5.52 6.51
CA PRO A 50 7.74 6.62 7.39
C PRO A 50 8.88 7.39 8.06
N ASP A 51 9.96 6.69 8.38
CA ASP A 51 11.11 7.25 9.12
C ASP A 51 12.23 7.72 8.16
N ASP A 52 12.04 7.56 6.85
CA ASP A 52 13.01 7.88 5.81
C ASP A 52 12.28 8.28 4.51
N PRO A 53 11.91 9.57 4.35
CA PRO A 53 11.16 10.05 3.19
C PRO A 53 11.90 9.92 1.86
N GLU A 54 13.23 9.84 1.87
CA GLU A 54 14.06 9.69 0.66
C GLU A 54 14.28 8.22 0.29
N PHE A 55 13.69 7.30 1.05
CA PHE A 55 13.85 5.87 0.82
C PHE A 55 13.49 5.49 -0.62
N SER A 56 14.44 4.82 -1.26
CA SER A 56 14.23 4.19 -2.55
C SER A 56 14.95 2.85 -2.57
N PRO A 57 14.27 1.75 -2.99
CA PRO A 57 14.92 0.46 -3.16
C PRO A 57 15.97 0.48 -4.29
N TYR A 58 16.03 1.56 -5.06
CA TYR A 58 16.97 1.76 -6.16
C TYR A 58 18.18 2.61 -5.78
N GLY A 59 18.29 3.04 -4.52
CA GLY A 59 19.38 3.91 -4.04
C GLY A 59 19.27 5.37 -4.48
N SER A 60 18.18 5.76 -5.16
CA SER A 60 17.88 7.15 -5.46
C SER A 60 16.35 7.40 -5.48
N PRO A 61 15.84 8.42 -4.78
CA PRO A 61 14.41 8.76 -4.80
C PRO A 61 13.93 9.18 -6.19
N LEU A 62 14.80 9.77 -7.02
CA LEU A 62 14.47 10.24 -8.36
C LEU A 62 13.97 9.15 -9.31
N VAL A 63 14.41 7.92 -9.10
CA VAL A 63 14.02 6.76 -9.93
C VAL A 63 12.87 5.95 -9.30
N ASN A 64 12.34 6.40 -8.16
CA ASN A 64 11.17 5.78 -7.55
C ASN A 64 9.91 6.13 -8.37
N SER A 65 8.91 5.25 -8.30
CA SER A 65 7.62 5.49 -8.96
C SER A 65 6.64 6.08 -7.96
N TYR A 66 6.22 7.31 -8.19
CA TYR A 66 5.30 8.05 -7.31
C TYR A 66 3.82 7.83 -7.63
N CYS A 67 3.51 7.11 -8.71
CA CYS A 67 2.16 6.65 -9.05
C CYS A 67 2.22 5.17 -9.41
N HIS A 68 1.87 4.31 -8.45
CA HIS A 68 2.06 2.88 -8.58
C HIS A 68 0.85 2.07 -8.10
N ALA A 69 0.25 1.32 -9.04
CA ALA A 69 -1.02 0.65 -8.82
C ALA A 69 -0.97 -0.45 -7.76
N TRP A 70 0.18 -1.08 -7.47
CA TRP A 70 0.22 -2.07 -6.38
C TRP A 70 -0.12 -1.45 -5.02
N SER A 71 0.06 -0.13 -4.88
CA SER A 71 -0.08 0.57 -3.59
C SER A 71 -1.51 1.06 -3.36
N CYS A 72 -2.41 0.91 -4.33
CA CYS A 72 -3.82 1.32 -4.20
C CYS A 72 -4.71 0.29 -3.48
N THR A 73 -4.13 -0.75 -2.87
CA THR A 73 -4.88 -1.75 -2.10
C THR A 73 -5.82 -1.16 -1.02
N PRO A 74 -5.51 -0.03 -0.35
CA PRO A 74 -6.47 0.61 0.56
C PRO A 74 -7.83 0.90 -0.07
N VAL A 75 -7.89 1.26 -1.36
CA VAL A 75 -9.15 1.54 -2.08
C VAL A 75 -10.04 0.29 -2.11
N TYR A 76 -9.46 -0.86 -2.48
CA TYR A 76 -10.17 -2.14 -2.50
C TYR A 76 -10.67 -2.54 -1.11
N LEU A 77 -9.88 -2.27 -0.06
CA LEU A 77 -10.25 -2.62 1.30
C LEU A 77 -11.38 -1.74 1.83
N ILE A 78 -11.34 -0.43 1.55
CA ILE A 78 -12.42 0.50 1.91
C ILE A 78 -13.72 0.08 1.22
N GLU A 79 -13.69 -0.17 -0.09
CA GLU A 79 -14.89 -0.56 -0.84
C GLU A 79 -15.45 -1.91 -0.37
N LYS A 80 -14.59 -2.91 -0.17
CA LYS A 80 -15.04 -4.27 0.14
C LYS A 80 -15.46 -4.48 1.60
N TYR A 81 -14.78 -3.81 2.53
CA TYR A 81 -14.98 -4.01 3.96
C TYR A 81 -15.65 -2.82 4.64
N ASN A 82 -16.00 -1.77 3.89
CA ASN A 82 -16.68 -0.57 4.35
C ASN A 82 -16.00 0.03 5.59
N LEU A 83 -14.67 0.15 5.51
CA LEU A 83 -13.79 0.70 6.56
C LEU A 83 -13.97 2.20 6.72
#